data_AF-A0A2S4L4H2-F1
#
_entry.id   AF-A0A2S4L4H2-F1
#
_cell.length_a   1.000
_cell.length_b   1.000
_cell.length_c   1.000
_cell.angle_alpha   90.00
_cell.angle_beta   90.00
_cell.angle_gamma   90.00
#
_symmetry.space_group_name_H-M   'P 1'
#
loop_
_entity.id
_entity.type
_entity.pdbx_description
1 polymer ?
#
loop_
_entity_poly.entity_id
_entity_poly.type
_entity_poly.pdbx_seq_one_letter_code
_entity_poly.pdbx_strand_id
1 'polypeptide(L)'
;AAYDFAAGAVLGWGLRNSVGVAEDPASGGVWSVENSVDGLTRAGKDVGADNPGEELNYHGRLNDSATARDQGGNYGFPLCCTLWNATGFPNPGSLKTGDQFPAPDGEARGLTDAACNSDYVAPRLAFQAHTAPLDIKFNGDGSKAFVTFHGSWNRKSPVGYRIASIAFNKDKGEPVAARDSTTAAVDVLSTPDLGKCPDGCFRPVGLAWDAQGRLWASSDSTGEIFVLYQNGTTDGGGSGGPHALLADRAATWAVVLAAVVAGLFLA
;
A
#
# COMPACT_ATOMS: atom_id res chain seq x y z
N ALA A 1 3.79 -31.91 0.27
CA ALA A 1 4.67 -32.00 -0.91
C ALA A 1 5.12 -30.59 -1.26
N ALA A 2 6.37 -30.40 -1.69
CA ALA A 2 6.77 -29.10 -2.25
C ALA A 2 6.04 -28.89 -3.57
N TYR A 3 5.52 -27.68 -3.81
CA TYR A 3 4.93 -27.31 -5.09
C TYR A 3 6.05 -26.91 -6.05
N ASP A 4 5.96 -27.38 -7.30
CA ASP A 4 6.86 -26.91 -8.36
C ASP A 4 6.43 -25.49 -8.77
N PHE A 5 7.35 -24.54 -8.71
CA PHE A 5 7.11 -23.16 -9.15
C PHE A 5 6.67 -23.12 -10.62
N ALA A 6 7.19 -24.01 -11.48
CA ALA A 6 6.80 -24.09 -12.88
C ALA A 6 5.35 -24.57 -13.09
N ALA A 7 4.73 -25.17 -12.06
CA ALA A 7 3.32 -25.52 -12.06
C ALA A 7 2.42 -24.41 -11.48
N GLY A 8 3.00 -23.27 -11.09
CA GLY A 8 2.27 -22.11 -10.58
C GLY A 8 1.51 -21.35 -11.67
N ALA A 9 0.40 -20.73 -11.30
CA ALA A 9 -0.34 -19.81 -12.16
C ALA A 9 0.19 -18.38 -12.03
N VAL A 10 0.26 -17.65 -13.14
CA VAL A 10 0.60 -16.23 -13.13
C VAL A 10 -0.65 -15.42 -12.80
N LEU A 11 -0.74 -14.91 -11.58
CA LEU A 11 -1.83 -14.00 -11.17
C LEU A 11 -1.68 -12.60 -11.78
N GLY A 12 -0.43 -12.15 -11.98
CA GLY A 12 -0.10 -10.88 -12.58
C GLY A 12 1.39 -10.79 -12.85
N TRP A 13 1.78 -9.95 -13.80
CA TRP A 13 3.17 -9.61 -14.10
C TRP A 13 3.29 -8.13 -14.44
N GLY A 14 4.50 -7.63 -14.66
CA GLY A 14 4.72 -6.19 -14.73
C GLY A 14 4.40 -5.48 -13.40
N LEU A 15 4.68 -6.18 -12.30
CA LEU A 15 4.66 -5.69 -10.93
C LEU A 15 6.12 -5.58 -10.49
N ARG A 16 6.58 -4.39 -10.09
CA ARG A 16 8.01 -4.16 -9.81
C ARG A 16 8.44 -4.92 -8.56
N ASN A 17 7.71 -4.73 -7.47
CA ASN A 17 7.93 -5.34 -6.17
C ASN A 17 6.65 -5.22 -5.30
N SER A 18 5.64 -6.00 -5.67
CA SER A 18 4.38 -6.13 -4.91
C SER A 18 4.54 -7.05 -3.70
N VAL A 19 5.11 -6.53 -2.61
CA VAL A 19 5.46 -7.31 -1.40
C VAL A 19 4.22 -7.77 -0.65
N GLY A 20 3.27 -6.87 -0.42
CA GLY A 20 2.05 -7.19 0.30
C GLY A 20 1.01 -7.80 -0.63
N VAL A 21 0.48 -8.98 -0.25
CA VAL A 21 -0.60 -9.66 -0.97
C VAL A 21 -1.63 -10.18 0.03
N ALA A 22 -2.92 -10.01 -0.25
CA ALA A 22 -4.00 -10.54 0.57
C ALA A 22 -5.22 -10.95 -0.28
N GLU A 23 -6.00 -11.87 0.25
CA GLU A 23 -7.33 -12.21 -0.24
C GLU A 23 -8.38 -11.48 0.60
N ASP A 24 -9.33 -10.81 -0.05
CA ASP A 24 -10.51 -10.22 0.59
C ASP A 24 -11.47 -11.34 1.02
N PRO A 25 -11.74 -11.50 2.33
CA PRO A 25 -12.59 -12.59 2.82
C PRO A 25 -14.06 -12.47 2.38
N ALA A 26 -14.52 -11.28 1.99
CA ALA A 26 -15.90 -11.09 1.56
C ALA A 26 -16.13 -11.55 0.11
N SER A 27 -15.17 -11.27 -0.79
CA SER A 27 -15.32 -11.54 -2.22
C SER A 27 -14.44 -12.69 -2.75
N GLY A 28 -13.40 -13.08 -2.02
CA GLY A 28 -12.32 -13.95 -2.49
C GLY A 28 -11.38 -13.26 -3.49
N GLY A 29 -11.41 -11.93 -3.56
CA GLY A 29 -10.58 -11.13 -4.45
C GLY A 29 -9.13 -11.03 -3.95
N VAL A 30 -8.15 -11.24 -4.82
CA VAL A 30 -6.73 -11.10 -4.51
C VAL A 30 -6.26 -9.69 -4.81
N TRP A 31 -5.55 -9.10 -3.85
CA TRP A 31 -5.05 -7.73 -3.90
C TRP A 31 -3.56 -7.70 -3.58
N SER A 32 -2.81 -6.83 -4.26
CA SER A 32 -1.43 -6.53 -3.88
C SER A 32 -1.17 -5.04 -3.72
N VAL A 33 -0.14 -4.70 -2.96
CA VAL A 33 0.38 -3.34 -2.84
C VAL A 33 1.79 -3.26 -3.41
N GLU A 34 2.03 -2.25 -4.25
CA GLU A 34 3.22 -2.13 -5.10
C GLU A 34 4.21 -1.09 -4.57
N ASN A 35 5.51 -1.38 -4.73
CA ASN A 35 6.60 -0.41 -4.54
C ASN A 35 7.13 -0.03 -5.93
N SER A 36 6.67 1.10 -6.44
CA SER A 36 6.90 1.56 -7.80
C SER A 36 8.34 2.07 -8.04
N VAL A 37 8.62 2.59 -9.23
CA VAL A 37 9.98 2.90 -9.69
C VAL A 37 10.57 4.16 -9.04
N ASP A 38 11.87 4.11 -8.72
CA ASP A 38 12.65 5.25 -8.23
C ASP A 38 13.24 6.08 -9.38
N GLY A 39 13.57 7.35 -9.12
CA GLY A 39 14.32 8.18 -10.08
C GLY A 39 13.56 8.51 -11.36
N LEU A 40 12.24 8.68 -11.26
CA LEU A 40 11.37 8.88 -12.42
C LEU A 40 11.64 10.23 -13.11
N THR A 41 11.80 10.17 -14.43
CA THR A 41 11.79 11.35 -15.29
C THR A 41 10.63 11.27 -16.28
N ARG A 42 10.15 12.43 -16.71
CA ARG A 42 9.11 12.59 -17.74
C ARG A 42 9.53 13.71 -18.67
N ALA A 43 9.65 13.43 -19.97
CA ALA A 43 10.13 14.41 -20.96
C ALA A 43 11.44 15.11 -20.54
N GLY A 44 12.38 14.35 -19.96
CA GLY A 44 13.67 14.85 -19.48
C GLY A 44 13.64 15.67 -18.18
N LYS A 45 12.47 15.84 -17.53
CA LYS A 45 12.34 16.51 -16.24
C LYS A 45 12.21 15.47 -15.12
N ASP A 46 12.93 15.69 -14.01
CA ASP A 46 12.71 14.93 -12.78
C ASP A 46 11.30 15.20 -12.24
N VAL A 47 10.53 14.13 -12.08
CA VAL A 47 9.19 14.11 -11.48
C VAL A 47 9.12 13.17 -10.28
N GLY A 48 10.28 12.62 -9.88
CA GLY A 48 10.42 11.58 -8.86
C GLY A 48 9.93 12.02 -7.49
N ALA A 49 9.90 13.32 -7.17
CA ALA A 49 9.53 13.78 -5.83
C ALA A 49 8.11 13.36 -5.39
N ASP A 50 7.15 13.33 -6.33
CA ASP A 50 5.74 13.00 -6.06
C ASP A 50 5.15 12.03 -7.09
N ASN A 51 5.99 11.37 -7.90
CA ASN A 51 5.60 10.34 -8.85
C ASN A 51 6.71 9.28 -8.98
N PRO A 52 6.39 8.07 -9.45
CA PRO A 52 5.04 7.55 -9.65
C PRO A 52 4.33 7.27 -8.32
N GLY A 53 3.02 7.07 -8.36
CA GLY A 53 2.28 6.57 -7.21
C GLY A 53 2.68 5.13 -6.85
N GLU A 54 2.62 4.81 -5.57
CA GLU A 54 2.50 3.42 -5.12
C GLU A 54 1.08 2.93 -5.46
N GLU A 55 0.85 1.62 -5.48
CA GLU A 55 -0.38 1.09 -6.09
C GLU A 55 -1.08 0.07 -5.21
N LEU A 56 -2.40 0.00 -5.34
CA LEU A 56 -3.23 -1.14 -4.96
C LEU A 56 -3.74 -1.80 -6.24
N ASN A 57 -3.31 -3.03 -6.48
CA ASN A 57 -3.61 -3.81 -7.69
C ASN A 57 -4.57 -4.96 -7.37
N TYR A 58 -5.58 -5.15 -8.22
CA TYR A 58 -6.54 -6.25 -8.12
C TYR A 58 -6.18 -7.36 -9.10
N HIS A 59 -6.13 -8.61 -8.62
CA HIS A 59 -5.70 -9.80 -9.36
C HIS A 59 -6.81 -10.86 -9.46
N GLY A 60 -8.06 -10.40 -9.50
CA GLY A 60 -9.19 -11.32 -9.68
C GLY A 60 -9.44 -12.19 -8.46
N ARG A 61 -10.02 -13.37 -8.68
CA ARG A 61 -10.30 -14.37 -7.63
C ARG A 61 -9.60 -15.67 -7.97
N LEU A 62 -9.17 -16.45 -6.99
CA LEU A 62 -8.49 -17.75 -7.19
C LEU A 62 -9.44 -18.90 -7.54
N ASN A 63 -10.52 -18.64 -8.30
CA ASN A 63 -11.54 -19.63 -8.62
C ASN A 63 -11.59 -19.96 -10.12
N ASP A 64 -12.27 -21.07 -10.45
CA ASP A 64 -12.36 -21.61 -11.81
C ASP A 64 -13.10 -20.72 -12.83
N SER A 65 -13.65 -19.57 -12.38
CA SER A 65 -14.31 -18.60 -13.26
C SER A 65 -13.41 -17.41 -13.64
N ALA A 66 -12.14 -17.41 -13.22
CA ALA A 66 -11.22 -16.32 -13.51
C ALA A 66 -11.02 -16.12 -15.02
N THR A 67 -11.17 -14.88 -15.50
CA THR A 67 -10.83 -14.53 -16.88
C THR A 67 -9.35 -14.16 -17.00
N ALA A 68 -8.81 -14.14 -18.22
CA ALA A 68 -7.45 -13.64 -18.48
C ALA A 68 -7.24 -12.15 -18.15
N ARG A 69 -8.32 -11.38 -17.91
CA ARG A 69 -8.23 -10.01 -17.36
C ARG A 69 -8.21 -10.00 -15.84
N ASP A 70 -8.78 -11.03 -15.20
CA ASP A 70 -8.78 -11.20 -13.76
C ASP A 70 -7.48 -11.82 -13.27
N GLN A 71 -6.81 -12.65 -14.07
CA GLN A 71 -5.52 -13.25 -13.76
C GLN A 71 -4.58 -13.23 -14.97
N GLY A 72 -3.32 -12.87 -14.73
CA GLY A 72 -2.24 -12.89 -15.73
C GLY A 72 -2.02 -11.56 -16.46
N GLY A 73 -2.72 -10.49 -16.05
CA GLY A 73 -2.55 -9.15 -16.60
C GLY A 73 -1.16 -8.56 -16.40
N ASN A 74 -0.76 -7.66 -17.30
CA ASN A 74 0.46 -6.87 -17.15
C ASN A 74 0.12 -5.51 -16.50
N TYR A 75 0.66 -5.24 -15.32
CA TYR A 75 0.40 -4.03 -14.53
C TYR A 75 1.32 -2.86 -14.88
N GLY A 76 2.13 -2.97 -15.93
CA GLY A 76 2.84 -1.84 -16.53
C GLY A 76 4.36 -1.93 -16.46
N PHE A 77 4.93 -2.36 -15.33
CA PHE A 77 6.39 -2.35 -15.15
C PHE A 77 7.09 -3.25 -16.18
N PRO A 78 8.23 -2.83 -16.78
CA PRO A 78 8.96 -1.57 -16.55
C PRO A 78 8.56 -0.43 -17.50
N LEU A 79 7.54 -0.60 -18.33
CA LEU A 79 7.26 0.30 -19.44
C LEU A 79 6.24 1.40 -19.08
N CYS A 80 5.33 1.11 -18.16
CA CYS A 80 4.33 2.05 -17.67
C CYS A 80 4.41 2.16 -16.14
N CYS A 81 4.05 3.32 -15.61
CA CYS A 81 3.92 3.59 -14.18
C CYS A 81 2.73 4.53 -13.92
N THR A 82 2.30 4.63 -12.66
CA THR A 82 1.06 5.31 -12.29
C THR A 82 1.26 6.75 -11.88
N LEU A 83 0.40 7.65 -12.36
CA LEU A 83 0.40 9.06 -11.96
C LEU A 83 -0.21 9.20 -10.56
N TRP A 84 0.53 9.86 -9.65
CA TRP A 84 0.01 10.28 -8.35
C TRP A 84 -0.35 11.76 -8.35
N ASN A 85 0.60 12.62 -8.72
CA ASN A 85 0.44 14.07 -8.71
C ASN A 85 0.61 14.67 -10.11
N ALA A 86 -0.49 15.20 -10.67
CA ALA A 86 -0.50 15.87 -11.96
C ALA A 86 0.04 17.31 -11.90
N THR A 87 0.19 17.90 -10.71
CA THR A 87 0.63 19.30 -10.57
C THR A 87 2.07 19.46 -11.02
N GLY A 88 2.28 20.23 -12.09
CA GLY A 88 3.63 20.45 -12.65
C GLY A 88 4.21 19.25 -13.40
N PHE A 89 3.40 18.21 -13.64
CA PHE A 89 3.74 17.05 -14.45
C PHE A 89 3.82 17.43 -15.94
N PRO A 90 4.92 17.14 -16.67
CA PRO A 90 5.06 17.53 -18.07
C PRO A 90 4.10 16.80 -19.00
N ASN A 91 3.47 17.54 -19.91
CA ASN A 91 2.54 17.04 -20.92
C ASN A 91 1.48 16.07 -20.34
N PRO A 92 0.71 16.47 -19.31
CA PRO A 92 -0.19 15.54 -18.64
C PRO A 92 -1.42 15.20 -19.48
N GLY A 93 -1.76 16.00 -20.50
CA GLY A 93 -2.94 15.78 -21.32
C GLY A 93 -4.20 15.64 -20.45
N SER A 94 -4.87 14.49 -20.56
CA SER A 94 -6.03 14.12 -19.74
C SER A 94 -5.72 13.16 -18.59
N LEU A 95 -4.43 12.91 -18.30
CA LEU A 95 -4.03 12.06 -17.20
C LEU A 95 -4.46 12.66 -15.86
N LYS A 96 -4.95 11.80 -14.99
CA LYS A 96 -5.28 12.08 -13.58
C LYS A 96 -4.65 11.02 -12.70
N THR A 97 -4.70 11.24 -11.39
CA THR A 97 -4.28 10.25 -10.39
C THR A 97 -4.84 8.86 -10.72
N GLY A 98 -3.99 7.85 -10.67
CA GLY A 98 -4.36 6.45 -10.96
C GLY A 98 -4.34 6.07 -12.45
N ASP A 99 -4.19 7.01 -13.38
CA ASP A 99 -3.91 6.69 -14.80
C ASP A 99 -2.44 6.32 -14.97
N GLN A 100 -2.16 5.41 -15.91
CA GLN A 100 -0.80 5.00 -16.22
C GLN A 100 -0.20 5.85 -17.35
N PHE A 101 1.11 6.04 -17.33
CA PHE A 101 1.86 6.71 -18.38
C PHE A 101 3.21 6.01 -18.60
N PRO A 102 3.86 6.21 -19.77
CA PRO A 102 5.14 5.58 -20.06
C PRO A 102 6.23 6.00 -19.08
N ALA A 103 6.88 5.02 -18.46
CA ALA A 103 8.15 5.22 -17.78
C ALA A 103 9.26 5.50 -18.83
N PRO A 104 10.49 5.92 -18.45
CA PRO A 104 11.55 6.27 -19.41
C PRO A 104 11.84 5.19 -20.46
N ASP A 105 11.84 3.91 -20.08
CA ASP A 105 12.01 2.79 -21.02
C ASP A 105 10.82 2.62 -21.96
N GLY A 106 9.61 2.95 -21.50
CA GLY A 106 8.40 3.03 -22.32
C GLY A 106 8.46 4.19 -23.32
N GLU A 107 8.89 5.39 -22.88
CA GLU A 107 9.09 6.54 -23.75
C GLU A 107 10.13 6.24 -24.84
N ALA A 108 11.25 5.61 -24.48
CA ALA A 108 12.29 5.21 -25.42
C ALA A 108 11.81 4.18 -26.46
N ARG A 109 10.78 3.39 -26.13
CA ARG A 109 10.11 2.46 -27.05
C ARG A 109 8.94 3.07 -27.82
N GLY A 110 8.67 4.36 -27.63
CA GLY A 110 7.58 5.06 -28.30
C GLY A 110 6.19 4.73 -27.77
N LEU A 111 6.06 4.24 -26.54
CA LEU A 111 4.76 4.07 -25.90
C LEU A 111 4.10 5.44 -25.70
N THR A 112 2.78 5.46 -25.81
CA THR A 112 1.96 6.64 -25.53
C THR A 112 1.21 6.47 -24.22
N ASP A 113 0.74 7.57 -23.65
CA ASP A 113 -0.16 7.55 -22.50
C ASP A 113 -1.41 6.69 -22.79
N ALA A 114 -1.94 6.75 -24.02
CA ALA A 114 -3.07 5.93 -24.43
C ALA A 114 -2.74 4.43 -24.42
N ALA A 115 -1.54 4.04 -24.90
CA ALA A 115 -1.09 2.65 -24.87
C ALA A 115 -0.99 2.14 -23.42
N CYS A 116 -0.36 2.90 -22.52
CA CYS A 116 -0.29 2.53 -21.10
C CYS A 116 -1.67 2.40 -20.44
N ASN A 117 -2.68 3.17 -20.86
CA ASN A 117 -4.03 3.07 -20.28
C ASN A 117 -4.94 2.02 -20.94
N SER A 118 -4.57 1.45 -22.08
CA SER A 118 -5.43 0.51 -22.83
C SER A 118 -4.85 -0.90 -22.93
N ASP A 119 -3.52 -1.02 -23.02
CA ASP A 119 -2.82 -2.30 -23.21
C ASP A 119 -2.37 -2.93 -21.87
N TYR A 120 -2.39 -2.16 -20.79
CA TYR A 120 -1.95 -2.56 -19.45
C TYR A 120 -3.09 -2.44 -18.43
N VAL A 121 -2.92 -3.12 -17.30
CA VAL A 121 -3.86 -3.09 -16.18
C VAL A 121 -3.49 -1.95 -15.24
N ALA A 122 -4.29 -0.89 -15.25
CA ALA A 122 -4.14 0.21 -14.32
C ALA A 122 -4.48 -0.21 -12.88
N PRO A 123 -3.88 0.43 -11.86
CA PRO A 123 -4.18 0.11 -10.48
C PRO A 123 -5.58 0.56 -10.09
N ARG A 124 -6.13 -0.11 -9.07
CA ARG A 124 -7.45 0.22 -8.55
C ARG A 124 -7.41 1.50 -7.71
N LEU A 125 -6.33 1.71 -6.96
CA LEU A 125 -6.02 2.95 -6.26
C LEU A 125 -4.52 3.23 -6.38
N ALA A 126 -4.16 4.51 -6.36
CA ALA A 126 -2.79 4.95 -6.16
C ALA A 126 -2.61 5.50 -4.74
N PHE A 127 -1.37 5.51 -4.26
CA PHE A 127 -0.97 6.16 -3.01
C PHE A 127 0.21 7.10 -3.26
N GLN A 128 0.47 7.96 -2.28
CA GLN A 128 1.62 8.88 -2.31
C GLN A 128 2.91 8.12 -2.64
N ALA A 129 3.63 8.66 -3.63
CA ALA A 129 4.92 8.17 -4.08
C ALA A 129 5.88 7.94 -2.91
N HIS A 130 6.64 6.85 -2.96
CA HIS A 130 7.70 6.49 -2.00
C HIS A 130 7.21 6.14 -0.60
N THR A 131 5.91 5.88 -0.40
CA THR A 131 5.41 5.46 0.92
C THR A 131 5.73 3.99 1.23
N ALA A 132 6.19 3.23 0.24
CA ALA A 132 6.72 1.87 0.34
C ALA A 132 5.80 0.89 1.07
N PRO A 133 4.65 0.51 0.47
CA PRO A 133 3.72 -0.39 1.13
C PRO A 133 4.25 -1.83 1.15
N LEU A 134 4.24 -2.50 2.31
CA LEU A 134 4.89 -3.82 2.46
C LEU A 134 3.94 -4.95 2.84
N ASP A 135 2.78 -4.64 3.40
CA ASP A 135 1.76 -5.64 3.69
C ASP A 135 0.35 -5.07 3.58
N ILE A 136 -0.59 -5.96 3.30
CA ILE A 136 -2.03 -5.69 3.29
C ILE A 136 -2.75 -6.81 4.05
N LYS A 137 -3.74 -6.45 4.88
CA LYS A 137 -4.65 -7.40 5.55
C LYS A 137 -6.06 -6.87 5.62
N PHE A 138 -7.04 -7.67 5.24
CA PHE A 138 -8.46 -7.36 5.43
C PHE A 138 -8.89 -7.68 6.85
N ASN A 139 -9.83 -6.91 7.41
CA ASN A 139 -10.55 -7.33 8.61
C ASN A 139 -11.52 -8.49 8.29
N GLY A 140 -12.02 -9.16 9.33
CA GLY A 140 -12.77 -10.41 9.18
C GLY A 140 -14.05 -10.33 8.33
N ASP A 141 -14.64 -9.15 8.16
CA ASP A 141 -15.84 -8.95 7.34
C ASP A 141 -15.56 -8.32 5.95
N GLY A 142 -14.29 -8.08 5.62
CA GLY A 142 -13.86 -7.49 4.34
C GLY A 142 -14.24 -6.02 4.16
N SER A 143 -14.75 -5.33 5.19
CA SER A 143 -15.15 -3.92 5.08
C SER A 143 -13.95 -2.95 5.05
N LYS A 144 -12.77 -3.38 5.47
CA LYS A 144 -11.54 -2.59 5.45
C LYS A 144 -10.31 -3.44 5.14
N ALA A 145 -9.42 -2.89 4.31
CA ALA A 145 -8.04 -3.35 4.19
C ALA A 145 -7.10 -2.44 4.99
N PHE A 146 -6.14 -3.02 5.70
CA PHE A 146 -5.10 -2.32 6.43
C PHE A 146 -3.79 -2.49 5.68
N VAL A 147 -3.08 -1.39 5.45
CA VAL A 147 -1.83 -1.35 4.68
C VAL A 147 -0.74 -0.72 5.52
N THR A 148 0.42 -1.37 5.57
CA THR A 148 1.64 -0.79 6.15
C THR A 148 2.33 0.05 5.10
N PHE A 149 2.72 1.28 5.45
CA PHE A 149 3.55 2.15 4.65
C PHE A 149 4.90 2.33 5.36
N HIS A 150 5.90 1.57 4.92
CA HIS A 150 7.22 1.43 5.55
C HIS A 150 8.03 2.73 5.55
N GLY A 151 7.70 3.62 4.62
CA GLY A 151 8.23 4.98 4.55
C GLY A 151 9.40 5.14 3.59
N SER A 152 9.48 6.35 3.03
CA SER A 152 10.45 6.71 2.00
C SER A 152 11.88 6.71 2.53
N TRP A 153 12.80 6.06 1.82
CA TRP A 153 14.24 6.11 2.10
C TRP A 153 14.97 7.17 1.26
N ASN A 154 14.40 7.60 0.12
CA ASN A 154 15.06 8.42 -0.90
C ASN A 154 14.33 9.75 -1.20
N ARG A 155 13.65 10.34 -0.20
CA ARG A 155 12.94 11.63 -0.36
C ARG A 155 13.46 12.65 0.65
N LYS A 156 13.72 13.88 0.18
CA LYS A 156 14.19 15.00 1.03
C LYS A 156 13.20 15.32 2.17
N SER A 157 11.91 15.19 1.89
CA SER A 157 10.85 15.29 2.88
C SER A 157 10.21 13.91 3.03
N PRO A 158 10.47 13.17 4.12
CA PRO A 158 9.99 11.80 4.27
C PRO A 158 8.46 11.69 4.21
N VAL A 159 7.96 10.58 3.70
CA VAL A 159 6.53 10.22 3.63
C VAL A 159 6.34 8.75 4.01
N GLY A 160 5.14 8.36 4.42
CA GLY A 160 4.82 7.00 4.89
C GLY A 160 4.95 6.90 6.40
N TYR A 161 5.70 5.91 6.91
CA TYR A 161 5.89 5.69 8.35
C TYR A 161 4.57 5.62 9.13
N ARG A 162 3.62 4.86 8.55
CA ARG A 162 2.24 4.79 9.02
C ARG A 162 1.58 3.45 8.69
N ILE A 163 0.52 3.13 9.40
CA ILE A 163 -0.46 2.11 9.04
C ILE A 163 -1.75 2.84 8.70
N ALA A 164 -2.35 2.52 7.55
CA ALA A 164 -3.60 3.12 7.13
C ALA A 164 -4.66 2.05 6.87
N SER A 165 -5.92 2.47 6.88
CA SER A 165 -7.06 1.66 6.44
C SER A 165 -7.66 2.22 5.15
N ILE A 166 -8.13 1.32 4.30
CA ILE A 166 -8.86 1.59 3.06
C ILE A 166 -10.25 0.98 3.22
N ALA A 167 -11.29 1.77 3.02
CA ALA A 167 -12.67 1.29 3.10
C ALA A 167 -13.04 0.48 1.86
N PHE A 168 -13.66 -0.69 2.07
CA PHE A 168 -14.14 -1.59 1.03
C PHE A 168 -15.66 -1.77 1.14
N ASN A 169 -16.31 -1.86 -0.02
CA ASN A 169 -17.68 -2.33 -0.10
C ASN A 169 -17.66 -3.86 -0.14
N LYS A 170 -17.99 -4.51 0.99
CA LYS A 170 -17.98 -5.96 1.13
C LYS A 170 -18.87 -6.71 0.13
N ASP A 171 -19.96 -6.11 -0.33
CA ASP A 171 -20.88 -6.76 -1.27
C ASP A 171 -20.30 -6.78 -2.69
N LYS A 172 -19.45 -5.79 -3.02
CA LYS A 172 -18.78 -5.68 -4.32
C LYS A 172 -17.35 -6.22 -4.32
N GLY A 173 -16.71 -6.30 -3.16
CA GLY A 173 -15.30 -6.64 -3.02
C GLY A 173 -14.36 -5.57 -3.56
N GLU A 174 -14.72 -4.29 -3.46
CA GLU A 174 -14.03 -3.17 -4.11
C GLU A 174 -13.81 -1.99 -3.16
N PRO A 175 -12.73 -1.20 -3.29
CA PRO A 175 -12.59 0.04 -2.53
C PRO A 175 -13.80 0.97 -2.73
N VAL A 176 -14.22 1.63 -1.66
CA VAL A 176 -15.31 2.63 -1.72
C VAL A 176 -14.84 3.87 -2.49
N ALA A 177 -13.56 4.22 -2.36
CA ALA A 177 -12.98 5.37 -3.04
C ALA A 177 -12.92 5.18 -4.56
N ALA A 178 -13.14 6.27 -5.29
CA ALA A 178 -12.90 6.32 -6.73
C ALA A 178 -11.41 6.11 -7.03
N ARG A 179 -11.09 5.61 -8.23
CA ARG A 179 -9.71 5.26 -8.62
C ARG A 179 -8.73 6.45 -8.61
N ASP A 180 -9.25 7.66 -8.78
CA ASP A 180 -8.49 8.92 -8.79
C ASP A 180 -8.46 9.61 -7.42
N SER A 181 -8.91 8.93 -6.36
CA SER A 181 -8.85 9.46 -5.00
C SER A 181 -7.40 9.54 -4.49
N THR A 182 -7.04 10.69 -3.95
CA THR A 182 -5.77 10.92 -3.23
C THR A 182 -5.89 10.74 -1.72
N THR A 183 -7.08 10.40 -1.22
CA THR A 183 -7.40 10.32 0.22
C THR A 183 -7.99 8.97 0.65
N ALA A 184 -7.89 7.95 -0.21
CA ALA A 184 -8.46 6.63 0.04
C ALA A 184 -7.84 5.90 1.25
N ALA A 185 -6.57 6.19 1.56
CA ALA A 185 -5.83 5.60 2.68
C ALA A 185 -5.87 6.50 3.91
N VAL A 186 -6.68 6.12 4.91
CA VAL A 186 -6.91 6.88 6.15
C VAL A 186 -6.02 6.35 7.27
N ASP A 187 -5.25 7.23 7.91
CA ASP A 187 -4.34 6.87 9.00
C ASP A 187 -5.04 6.11 10.14
N VAL A 188 -4.40 5.04 10.59
CA VAL A 188 -4.73 4.28 11.80
C VAL A 188 -3.68 4.53 12.87
N LEU A 189 -2.40 4.49 12.47
CA LEU A 189 -1.24 4.88 13.27
C LEU A 189 -0.27 5.61 12.37
N SER A 190 0.18 6.80 12.74
CA SER A 190 1.15 7.56 11.95
C SER A 190 2.20 8.22 12.83
N THR A 191 3.36 8.47 12.23
CA THR A 191 4.42 9.22 12.90
C THR A 191 4.04 10.71 12.98
N PRO A 192 4.12 11.34 14.16
CA PRO A 192 3.71 12.74 14.34
C PRO A 192 4.66 13.76 13.69
N ASP A 193 5.94 13.43 13.53
CA ASP A 193 6.96 14.30 12.93
C ASP A 193 7.79 13.53 11.90
N LEU A 194 7.39 13.63 10.62
CA LEU A 194 8.08 12.99 9.51
C LEU A 194 9.50 13.54 9.28
N GLY A 195 9.83 14.74 9.79
CA GLY A 195 11.16 15.33 9.67
C GLY A 195 12.25 14.56 10.43
N LYS A 196 11.86 13.64 11.31
CA LYS A 196 12.77 12.77 12.07
C LYS A 196 12.96 11.38 11.45
N CYS A 197 12.26 11.08 10.36
CA CYS A 197 12.33 9.77 9.73
C CYS A 197 13.51 9.67 8.75
N PRO A 198 14.13 8.48 8.58
CA PRO A 198 13.75 7.20 9.18
C PRO A 198 14.18 7.01 10.64
N ASP A 199 15.23 7.68 11.11
CA ASP A 199 15.95 7.30 12.34
C ASP A 199 15.11 7.41 13.63
N GLY A 200 14.15 8.33 13.68
CA GLY A 200 13.27 8.55 14.83
C GLY A 200 11.88 7.94 14.70
N CYS A 201 11.66 7.04 13.73
CA CYS A 201 10.32 6.57 13.36
C CYS A 201 10.23 5.04 13.31
N PHE A 202 9.06 4.49 13.63
CA PHE A 202 8.76 3.09 13.35
C PHE A 202 8.58 2.90 11.83
N ARG A 203 8.95 1.72 11.32
CA ARG A 203 8.84 1.38 9.90
C ARG A 203 8.01 0.11 9.75
N PRO A 204 6.68 0.25 9.59
CA PRO A 204 5.78 -0.90 9.66
C PRO A 204 5.98 -1.84 8.47
N VAL A 205 6.05 -3.15 8.75
CA VAL A 205 6.25 -4.20 7.74
C VAL A 205 5.04 -5.14 7.69
N GLY A 206 5.00 -6.17 8.53
CA GLY A 206 3.96 -7.21 8.50
C GLY A 206 2.79 -6.90 9.42
N LEU A 207 1.62 -7.42 9.06
CA LEU A 207 0.37 -7.34 9.80
C LEU A 207 -0.20 -8.74 10.07
N ALA A 208 -0.82 -8.94 11.24
CA ALA A 208 -1.55 -10.16 11.55
C ALA A 208 -2.73 -9.90 12.49
N TRP A 209 -3.88 -10.53 12.22
CA TRP A 209 -5.00 -10.56 13.14
C TRP A 209 -4.84 -11.70 14.13
N ASP A 210 -5.16 -11.46 15.41
CA ASP A 210 -5.37 -12.54 16.36
C ASP A 210 -6.84 -12.96 16.46
N ALA A 211 -7.09 -14.05 17.20
CA ALA A 211 -8.44 -14.58 17.41
C ALA A 211 -9.36 -13.65 18.22
N GLN A 212 -8.82 -12.58 18.82
CA GLN A 212 -9.58 -11.55 19.55
C GLN A 212 -9.89 -10.34 18.66
N GLY A 213 -9.49 -10.35 17.39
CA GLY A 213 -9.72 -9.24 16.46
C GLY A 213 -8.80 -8.05 16.69
N ARG A 214 -7.63 -8.25 17.32
CA ARG A 214 -6.59 -7.21 17.45
C ARG A 214 -5.60 -7.33 16.29
N LEU A 215 -5.13 -6.19 15.79
CA LEU A 215 -4.18 -6.12 14.68
C LEU A 215 -2.77 -5.97 15.22
N TRP A 216 -1.93 -6.96 14.99
CA TRP A 216 -0.52 -6.95 15.32
C TRP A 216 0.28 -6.42 14.13
N ALA A 217 1.34 -5.68 14.43
CA ALA A 217 2.23 -5.10 13.44
C ALA A 217 3.68 -5.18 13.90
N SER A 218 4.59 -5.31 12.93
CA SER A 218 6.04 -5.30 13.16
C SER A 218 6.68 -4.03 12.63
N SER A 219 7.76 -3.57 13.27
CA SER A 219 8.68 -2.56 12.76
C SER A 219 10.10 -3.12 12.73
N ASP A 220 10.64 -3.36 11.54
CA ASP A 220 11.91 -4.05 11.35
C ASP A 220 13.11 -3.22 11.83
N SER A 221 13.15 -1.93 11.48
CA SER A 221 14.26 -1.04 11.82
C SER A 221 14.38 -0.75 13.32
N THR A 222 13.28 -0.86 14.07
CA THR A 222 13.24 -0.64 15.52
C THR A 222 13.24 -1.95 16.32
N GLY A 223 13.02 -3.10 15.67
CA GLY A 223 12.88 -4.39 16.33
C GLY A 223 11.60 -4.52 17.17
N GLU A 224 10.59 -3.68 16.93
CA GLU A 224 9.36 -3.62 17.73
C GLU A 224 8.24 -4.47 17.15
N ILE A 225 7.44 -5.06 18.04
CA ILE A 225 6.12 -5.63 17.72
C ILE A 225 5.08 -4.88 18.57
N PHE A 226 4.03 -4.38 17.94
CA PHE A 226 2.96 -3.65 18.60
C PHE A 226 1.58 -4.18 18.21
N VAL A 227 0.61 -3.97 19.10
CA VAL A 227 -0.78 -4.37 18.91
C VAL A 227 -1.68 -3.14 18.85
N LEU A 228 -2.56 -3.13 17.87
CA LEU A 228 -3.58 -2.11 17.62
C LEU A 228 -4.96 -2.73 17.92
N TYR A 229 -5.77 -2.04 18.70
CA TYR A 229 -7.15 -2.45 18.95
C TYR A 229 -8.07 -1.24 18.99
N GLN A 230 -9.31 -1.42 18.54
CA GLN A 230 -10.33 -0.38 18.65
C GLN A 230 -10.78 -0.34 20.11
N ASN A 231 -10.56 0.80 20.77
CA ASN A 231 -11.35 1.09 21.96
C ASN A 231 -12.75 1.40 21.47
N GLY A 232 -13.68 0.48 21.72
CA GLY A 232 -15.10 0.75 21.50
C GLY A 232 -15.44 2.09 22.14
N THR A 233 -16.03 3.01 21.37
CA THR A 233 -16.59 4.23 21.92
C THR A 233 -17.78 3.84 22.79
N THR A 234 -17.52 3.54 24.05
CA THR A 234 -18.47 3.76 25.13
C THR A 234 -17.92 4.90 25.96
N ASP A 235 -18.59 6.05 25.90
CA ASP A 235 -18.43 7.14 26.86
C ASP A 235 -18.48 6.55 28.28
N GLY A 236 -17.33 6.49 28.94
CA GLY A 236 -17.19 5.89 30.26
C GLY A 236 -15.81 6.11 30.81
N GLY A 237 -15.65 7.15 31.63
CA GLY A 237 -14.38 7.54 32.24
C GLY A 237 -13.70 6.39 32.98
N GLY A 238 -12.49 6.05 32.54
CA GLY A 238 -11.60 5.12 33.20
C GLY A 238 -10.16 5.55 32.96
N SER A 239 -9.45 5.85 34.05
CA SER A 239 -8.06 6.30 34.07
C SER A 239 -7.09 5.23 33.54
N GLY A 240 -6.48 5.45 32.39
CA GLY A 240 -5.41 4.62 31.80
C GLY A 240 -4.03 5.28 31.90
N GLY A 241 -3.01 4.49 32.24
CA GLY A 241 -1.64 4.90 32.56
C GLY A 241 -0.78 5.46 31.39
N PRO A 242 0.52 5.74 31.65
CA PRO A 242 1.27 6.84 31.01
C PRO A 242 1.81 6.63 29.58
N HIS A 243 1.32 5.67 28.79
CA HIS A 243 1.90 5.38 27.45
C HIS A 243 0.87 5.15 26.34
N ALA A 244 -0.21 5.95 26.27
CA ALA A 244 -1.08 5.98 25.10
C ALA A 244 -0.53 6.99 24.07
N LEU A 245 -0.05 6.49 22.92
CA LEU A 245 0.19 7.33 21.75
C LEU A 245 -1.17 7.73 21.16
N LEU A 246 -1.39 9.03 20.98
CA LEU A 246 -2.66 9.61 20.54
C LEU A 246 -2.94 9.26 19.06
N ALA A 247 -4.08 8.60 18.79
CA ALA A 247 -4.65 8.42 17.46
C ALA A 247 -5.70 9.51 17.18
N ASP A 248 -5.67 10.10 15.96
CA ASP A 248 -6.59 11.17 15.55
C ASP A 248 -7.91 10.62 14.91
N ARG A 249 -8.92 11.49 14.92
CA ARG A 249 -10.38 11.31 15.12
C ARG A 249 -11.26 10.44 14.19
N ALA A 250 -10.78 9.42 13.48
CA ALA A 250 -11.67 8.60 12.62
C ALA A 250 -12.11 7.24 13.21
N ALA A 251 -11.43 6.72 14.21
CA ALA A 251 -11.81 5.62 15.09
C ALA A 251 -10.70 5.53 16.14
N THR A 252 -11.02 5.57 17.43
CA THR A 252 -10.01 5.53 18.50
C THR A 252 -9.34 4.16 18.55
N TRP A 253 -8.24 4.01 17.82
CA TRP A 253 -7.32 2.90 17.95
C TRP A 253 -6.36 3.18 19.10
N ALA A 254 -6.25 2.25 20.04
CA ALA A 254 -5.21 2.25 21.05
C ALA A 254 -4.05 1.38 20.56
N VAL A 255 -2.83 1.83 20.86
CA VAL A 255 -1.58 1.14 20.48
C VAL A 255 -0.83 0.77 21.75
N VAL A 256 -0.41 -0.49 21.87
CA VAL A 256 0.44 -0.96 22.96
C VAL A 256 1.67 -1.64 22.37
N LEU A 257 2.86 -1.19 22.78
CA LEU A 257 4.12 -1.86 22.47
C LEU A 257 4.15 -3.21 23.21
N ALA A 258 4.12 -4.31 22.46
CA ALA A 258 4.03 -5.64 23.04
C ALA A 258 5.41 -6.23 23.33
N ALA A 259 6.41 -5.94 22.49
CA ALA A 259 7.77 -6.41 22.67
C ALA A 259 8.78 -5.57 21.88
N VAL A 260 10.04 -5.56 22.36
CA VAL A 260 11.23 -5.13 21.62
C VAL A 260 12.15 -6.35 21.50
N VAL A 261 12.41 -6.79 20.28
CA VAL A 261 13.36 -7.86 19.99
C VAL A 261 14.74 -7.24 19.82
N ALA A 262 15.44 -6.99 20.93
CA ALA A 262 16.84 -6.61 20.89
C ALA A 262 17.69 -7.85 20.58
N GLY A 263 18.10 -7.99 19.33
CA GLY A 263 19.13 -8.95 18.94
C GLY A 263 20.46 -8.56 19.59
N LEU A 264 20.76 -9.13 20.77
CA LEU A 264 22.14 -9.25 21.25
C LEU A 264 22.85 -10.24 20.33
N PHE A 265 23.36 -9.75 19.20
CA PHE A 265 24.49 -10.40 18.55
C PHE A 265 25.70 -10.21 19.47
N LEU A 266 25.86 -11.14 20.41
CA LEU A 266 27.17 -11.40 21.00
C LEU A 266 28.02 -11.97 19.87
N ALA A 267 28.83 -11.10 19.26
CA ALA A 267 30.02 -11.49 18.49
C ALA A 267 31.12 -11.98 19.45
#